data_AF-A0A1T4KY57-F1
#
_entry.id   AF-A0A1T4KY57-F1
#
_cell.length_a   1.000
_cell.length_b   1.000
_cell.length_c   1.000
_cell.angle_alpha   90.00
_cell.angle_beta   90.00
_cell.angle_gamma   90.00
#
_symmetry.space_group_name_H-M   'P 1'
#
loop_
_entity.id
_entity.type
_entity.pdbx_description
1 polymer ?
#
loop_
_entity_poly.entity_id
_entity_poly.type
_entity_poly.pdbx_seq_one_letter_code
_entity_poly.pdbx_strand_id
1 'polypeptide(L)'
;MIKRTAAVCGILFALSVAFSSCGFSNKSIVRMQHLEEGVDHPTSVEELKDAISKYQKRVADVQIAQSQIGIWYKILGTRYLDTKMYGEAMKCFESALQYYPDNQNLYYYVGICAGYMSHSALDFNAEGSSVKKMNYLKLAESSYLRAIEIEPRFSSALYALGILYTFELDESEKAIPYLEKLLTIETKHTDAMFVLARCYYSTYQFDKAVDLYDKILSITKSAQKKADAETNKKAALDAAYSYEQ
;
A
#
# COMPACT_ATOMS: atom_id res chain seq x y z
N MET A 1 33.17 99.42 -13.89
CA MET A 1 34.24 99.12 -12.92
C MET A 1 33.56 98.79 -11.58
N ILE A 2 33.93 97.65 -10.95
CA ILE A 2 33.57 97.21 -9.57
C ILE A 2 32.09 96.80 -9.40
N LYS A 3 31.63 95.53 -9.47
CA LYS A 3 31.84 94.26 -8.72
C LYS A 3 31.36 94.23 -7.24
N ARG A 4 30.54 93.19 -6.94
CA ARG A 4 30.13 92.54 -5.66
C ARG A 4 28.75 92.97 -5.13
N THR A 5 27.81 92.11 -4.69
CA THR A 5 27.75 90.66 -4.39
C THR A 5 26.25 90.31 -4.18
N ALA A 6 25.65 89.39 -4.95
CA ALA A 6 25.33 88.01 -4.56
C ALA A 6 24.56 87.83 -3.23
N ALA A 7 23.27 87.50 -3.32
CA ALA A 7 22.54 86.70 -2.34
C ALA A 7 21.69 85.67 -3.11
N VAL A 8 22.08 84.42 -2.99
CA VAL A 8 21.46 83.25 -3.63
C VAL A 8 20.34 82.77 -2.71
N CYS A 9 19.08 82.97 -3.10
CA CYS A 9 17.95 82.25 -2.49
C CYS A 9 17.81 80.89 -3.17
N GLY A 10 18.46 79.88 -2.59
CA GLY A 10 18.29 78.49 -3.00
C GLY A 10 16.89 78.00 -2.60
N ILE A 11 16.03 77.78 -3.59
CA ILE A 11 14.81 76.98 -3.41
C ILE A 11 15.24 75.52 -3.46
N LEU A 12 15.55 74.95 -2.29
CA LEU A 12 15.61 73.50 -2.11
C LEU A 12 14.18 72.97 -2.20
N PHE A 13 13.81 72.45 -3.38
CA PHE A 13 12.68 71.53 -3.50
C PHE A 13 13.09 70.24 -2.75
N ALA A 14 12.87 70.22 -1.44
CA ALA A 14 12.80 68.98 -0.71
C ALA A 14 11.52 68.27 -1.20
N LEU A 15 11.68 67.42 -2.21
CA LEU A 15 10.77 66.31 -2.47
C LEU A 15 10.81 65.44 -1.22
N SER A 16 10.02 65.82 -0.22
CA SER A 16 9.51 64.89 0.78
C SER A 16 8.59 63.96 0.00
N VAL A 17 9.20 62.96 -0.66
CA VAL A 17 8.52 61.69 -0.87
C VAL A 17 8.19 61.25 0.54
N ALA A 18 6.96 61.56 0.96
CA ALA A 18 6.33 60.78 1.99
C ALA A 18 6.45 59.36 1.46
N PHE A 19 7.41 58.61 1.98
CA PHE A 19 7.22 57.21 2.20
C PHE A 19 6.00 57.16 3.11
N SER A 20 4.81 57.27 2.51
CA SER A 20 3.61 56.64 3.02
C SER A 20 4.07 55.22 3.18
N SER A 21 4.50 54.91 4.40
CA SER A 21 4.62 53.58 4.91
C SER A 21 3.30 52.93 4.58
N CYS A 22 3.25 52.26 3.42
CA CYS A 22 2.40 51.11 3.25
C CYS A 22 3.00 50.03 4.15
N GLY A 23 3.06 50.31 5.45
CA GLY A 23 3.14 49.31 6.48
C GLY A 23 1.92 48.45 6.20
N PHE A 24 2.18 47.20 5.86
CA PHE A 24 1.19 46.15 5.74
C PHE A 24 0.13 46.39 6.81
N SER A 25 -1.07 46.80 6.40
CA SER A 25 -2.00 47.45 7.32
C SER A 25 -2.26 46.52 8.50
N ASN A 26 -2.01 46.98 9.72
CA ASN A 26 -2.31 46.21 10.93
C ASN A 26 -3.78 45.73 10.91
N LYS A 27 -4.67 46.46 10.22
CA LYS A 27 -6.08 46.07 10.01
C LYS A 27 -6.25 44.79 9.18
N SER A 28 -5.41 44.52 8.18
CA SER A 28 -5.51 43.26 7.42
C SER A 28 -5.03 42.06 8.24
N ILE A 29 -4.03 42.25 9.10
CA ILE A 29 -3.54 41.21 10.02
C ILE A 29 -4.61 40.90 11.09
N VAL A 30 -5.15 41.94 11.73
CA VAL A 30 -6.23 41.81 12.72
C VAL A 30 -7.47 41.12 12.13
N ARG A 31 -7.84 41.42 10.88
CA ARG A 31 -8.95 40.75 10.19
C ARG A 31 -8.72 39.25 9.99
N MET A 32 -7.49 38.83 9.72
CA MET A 32 -7.15 37.40 9.63
C MET A 32 -7.17 36.73 11.01
N GLN A 33 -6.72 37.42 12.06
CA GLN A 33 -6.75 36.90 13.44
C GLN A 33 -8.17 36.71 13.99
N HIS A 34 -9.14 37.53 13.57
CA HIS A 34 -10.54 37.33 13.94
C HIS A 34 -11.17 36.05 13.37
N LEU A 35 -10.50 35.37 12.43
CA LEU A 35 -10.91 34.06 11.92
C LEU A 35 -10.35 32.89 12.74
N GLU A 36 -9.42 33.17 13.68
CA GLU A 36 -8.78 32.16 14.51
C GLU A 36 -9.48 32.05 15.88
N GLU A 37 -9.91 30.84 16.23
CA GLU A 37 -10.54 30.55 17.51
C GLU A 37 -9.53 30.01 18.53
N GLY A 38 -9.42 30.65 19.70
CA GLY A 38 -8.68 30.11 20.85
C GLY A 38 -7.28 30.67 21.10
N VAL A 39 -6.91 31.78 20.44
CA VAL A 39 -5.70 32.56 20.74
C VAL A 39 -6.04 34.06 20.73
N ASP A 40 -5.47 34.84 21.66
CA ASP A 40 -5.58 36.32 21.67
C ASP A 40 -5.01 36.93 20.38
N HIS A 41 -5.38 38.16 20.01
CA HIS A 41 -4.93 38.88 18.81
C HIS A 41 -3.41 39.20 18.85
N PRO A 42 -2.52 38.33 18.35
CA PRO A 42 -1.10 38.45 18.60
C PRO A 42 -0.51 39.54 17.68
N THR A 43 0.22 40.52 18.19
CA THR A 43 0.69 41.65 17.37
C THR A 43 2.19 41.65 17.10
N SER A 44 2.97 40.97 17.96
CA SER A 44 4.40 40.76 17.75
C SER A 44 4.71 39.46 17.00
N VAL A 45 5.90 39.40 16.40
CA VAL A 45 6.38 38.18 15.72
C VAL A 45 6.50 37.02 16.70
N GLU A 46 6.91 37.28 17.94
CA GLU A 46 7.02 36.29 19.01
C GLU A 46 5.66 35.73 19.42
N GLU A 47 4.65 36.59 19.61
CA GLU A 47 3.28 36.16 19.94
C GLU A 47 2.64 35.38 18.79
N LEU A 48 2.89 35.77 17.53
CA LEU A 48 2.44 35.02 16.35
C LEU A 48 3.10 33.63 16.26
N LYS A 49 4.39 33.52 16.59
CA LYS A 49 5.09 32.23 16.66
C LYS A 49 4.56 31.34 17.79
N ASP A 50 4.26 31.91 18.95
CA ASP A 50 3.64 31.18 20.06
C ASP A 50 2.24 30.66 19.68
N ALA A 51 1.44 31.49 19.00
CA ALA A 51 0.12 31.10 18.46
C ALA A 51 0.23 29.90 17.51
N ILE A 52 1.16 29.94 16.56
CA ILE A 52 1.42 28.83 15.62
C ILE A 52 1.82 27.55 16.39
N SER A 53 2.72 27.68 17.37
CA SER A 53 3.21 26.55 18.18
C SER A 53 2.09 25.83 18.94
N LYS A 54 1.10 26.57 19.47
CA LYS A 54 -0.08 26.00 20.14
C LYS A 54 -0.89 25.09 19.22
N TYR A 55 -1.17 25.52 17.99
CA TYR A 55 -1.89 24.70 17.02
C TYR A 55 -1.06 23.55 16.48
N GLN A 56 0.25 23.74 16.29
CA GLN A 56 1.15 22.65 15.88
C GLN A 56 1.13 21.50 16.90
N LYS A 57 1.15 21.80 18.20
CA LYS A 57 0.99 20.79 19.24
C LYS A 57 -0.36 20.08 19.16
N ARG A 58 -1.45 20.83 19.01
CA ARG A 58 -2.80 20.24 18.89
C ARG A 58 -2.93 19.36 17.64
N VAL A 59 -2.37 19.79 16.51
CA VAL A 59 -2.33 19.00 15.28
C VAL A 59 -1.54 17.71 15.52
N ALA A 60 -0.38 17.78 16.18
CA ALA A 60 0.40 16.59 16.53
C ALA A 60 -0.40 15.63 17.42
N ASP A 61 -1.07 16.13 18.46
CA ASP A 61 -1.91 15.31 19.35
C ASP A 61 -3.07 14.65 18.60
N VAL A 62 -3.74 15.38 17.70
CA VAL A 62 -4.82 14.84 16.85
C VAL A 62 -4.30 13.79 15.87
N GLN A 63 -3.13 14.02 15.24
CA GLN A 63 -2.51 13.06 14.34
C GLN A 63 -2.09 11.77 15.06
N ILE A 64 -1.57 11.88 16.28
CA ILE A 64 -1.27 10.73 17.14
C ILE A 64 -2.55 9.95 17.45
N ALA A 65 -3.62 10.64 17.86
CA ALA A 65 -4.90 10.02 18.16
C ALA A 65 -5.50 9.30 16.92
N GLN A 66 -5.45 9.94 15.75
CA GLN A 66 -5.89 9.32 14.49
C GLN A 66 -5.08 8.06 14.17
N SER A 67 -3.76 8.11 14.30
CA SER A 67 -2.90 6.94 14.10
C SER A 67 -3.25 5.79 15.06
N GLN A 68 -3.55 6.11 16.32
CA GLN A 68 -3.99 5.12 17.32
C GLN A 68 -5.32 4.46 16.94
N ILE A 69 -6.29 5.21 16.41
CA ILE A 69 -7.56 4.65 15.90
C ILE A 69 -7.27 3.61 14.81
N GLY A 70 -6.37 3.92 13.87
CA GLY A 70 -5.95 2.97 12.85
C GLY A 70 -5.35 1.68 13.43
N ILE A 71 -4.58 1.75 14.53
CA ILE A 71 -4.04 0.55 15.21
C ILE A 71 -5.17 -0.33 15.75
N TRP A 72 -6.20 0.27 16.34
CA TRP A 72 -7.35 -0.50 16.86
C TRP A 72 -8.14 -1.17 15.74
N TYR A 73 -8.31 -0.52 14.59
CA TYR A 73 -8.90 -1.18 13.41
C TYR A 73 -8.06 -2.38 12.94
N LYS A 74 -6.73 -2.29 12.97
CA LYS A 74 -5.86 -3.44 12.66
C LYS A 74 -6.09 -4.60 13.61
N ILE A 75 -6.08 -4.33 14.92
CA ILE A 75 -6.29 -5.35 15.96
C ILE A 75 -7.67 -5.99 15.81
N LEU A 76 -8.72 -5.18 15.63
CA LEU A 76 -10.08 -5.67 15.46
C LEU A 76 -10.23 -6.49 14.18
N GLY A 77 -9.66 -6.02 13.06
CA GLY A 77 -9.65 -6.75 11.80
C GLY A 77 -8.97 -8.11 11.92
N THR A 78 -7.82 -8.18 12.60
CA THR A 78 -7.16 -9.47 12.89
C THR A 78 -8.04 -10.38 13.74
N ARG A 79 -8.76 -9.84 14.74
CA ARG A 79 -9.68 -10.65 15.55
C ARG A 79 -10.85 -11.21 14.75
N TYR A 80 -11.42 -10.42 13.85
CA TYR A 80 -12.45 -10.93 12.92
C TYR A 80 -11.88 -11.95 11.93
N LEU A 81 -10.62 -11.79 11.51
CA LEU A 81 -9.97 -12.75 10.64
C LEU A 81 -9.77 -14.10 11.34
N ASP A 82 -9.34 -14.10 12.60
CA ASP A 82 -9.18 -15.31 13.44
C ASP A 82 -10.50 -16.08 13.59
N THR A 83 -11.62 -15.36 13.69
CA THR A 83 -12.97 -15.94 13.77
C THR A 83 -13.62 -16.19 12.40
N LYS A 84 -12.87 -16.03 11.30
CA LYS A 84 -13.32 -16.22 9.91
C LYS A 84 -14.47 -15.29 9.49
N MET A 85 -14.64 -14.18 10.19
CA MET A 85 -15.59 -13.12 9.84
C MET A 85 -15.00 -12.19 8.78
N TYR A 86 -14.73 -12.73 7.59
CA TYR A 86 -13.94 -12.07 6.54
C TYR A 86 -14.51 -10.70 6.09
N GLY A 87 -15.84 -10.55 6.04
CA GLY A 87 -16.47 -9.28 5.69
C GLY A 87 -16.21 -8.17 6.71
N GLU A 88 -16.34 -8.47 8.00
CA GLU A 88 -16.07 -7.50 9.08
C GLU A 88 -14.56 -7.23 9.22
N ALA A 89 -13.72 -8.25 9.02
CA ALA A 89 -12.28 -8.11 8.97
C ALA A 89 -11.86 -7.15 7.84
N MET A 90 -12.39 -7.34 6.63
CA MET A 90 -12.10 -6.50 5.46
C MET A 90 -12.44 -5.03 5.72
N LYS A 91 -13.65 -4.73 6.25
CA LYS A 91 -14.05 -3.36 6.62
C LYS A 91 -13.09 -2.71 7.62
N CYS A 92 -12.61 -3.49 8.58
CA CYS A 92 -11.63 -3.01 9.56
C CYS A 92 -10.29 -2.69 8.90
N PHE A 93 -9.80 -3.54 8.00
CA PHE A 93 -8.55 -3.28 7.27
C PHE A 93 -8.67 -2.09 6.30
N GLU A 94 -9.80 -1.94 5.61
CA GLU A 94 -10.11 -0.75 4.80
C GLU A 94 -10.15 0.53 5.64
N SER A 95 -10.71 0.46 6.85
CA SER A 95 -10.70 1.58 7.79
C SER A 95 -9.27 1.89 8.27
N ALA A 96 -8.46 0.87 8.53
CA ALA A 96 -7.05 1.04 8.89
C ALA A 96 -6.20 1.66 7.75
N LEU A 97 -6.52 1.36 6.49
CA LEU A 97 -5.85 1.93 5.31
C LEU A 97 -6.03 3.45 5.20
N GLN A 98 -7.10 4.03 5.76
CA GLN A 98 -7.27 5.49 5.81
C GLN A 98 -6.20 6.18 6.66
N TYR A 99 -5.62 5.46 7.63
CA TYR A 99 -4.56 5.95 8.51
C TYR A 99 -3.17 5.48 8.07
N TYR A 100 -3.09 4.34 7.39
CA TYR A 100 -1.85 3.69 6.96
C TYR A 100 -1.92 3.27 5.48
N PRO A 101 -1.99 4.23 4.54
CA PRO A 101 -2.19 3.95 3.12
C PRO A 101 -1.02 3.22 2.44
N ASP A 102 0.17 3.27 3.03
CA ASP A 102 1.38 2.60 2.51
C ASP A 102 1.75 1.38 3.37
N ASN A 103 0.76 0.69 3.93
CA ASN A 103 0.98 -0.54 4.71
C ASN A 103 0.63 -1.79 3.90
N GLN A 104 1.66 -2.48 3.42
CA GLN A 104 1.56 -3.71 2.63
C GLN A 104 0.75 -4.81 3.33
N ASN A 105 0.83 -4.94 4.66
CA ASN A 105 0.12 -5.99 5.39
C ASN A 105 -1.39 -5.79 5.33
N LEU A 106 -1.86 -4.54 5.34
CA LEU A 106 -3.30 -4.26 5.27
C LEU A 106 -3.88 -4.66 3.92
N TYR A 107 -3.18 -4.34 2.84
CA TYR A 107 -3.57 -4.80 1.51
C TYR A 107 -3.52 -6.33 1.40
N TYR A 108 -2.49 -6.98 1.95
CA TYR A 108 -2.43 -8.43 2.01
C TYR A 108 -3.64 -9.04 2.74
N TYR A 109 -4.04 -8.48 3.89
CA TYR A 109 -5.21 -8.96 4.62
C TYR A 109 -6.54 -8.69 3.90
N VAL A 110 -6.70 -7.53 3.24
CA VAL A 110 -7.85 -7.28 2.35
C VAL A 110 -7.90 -8.35 1.25
N GLY A 111 -6.75 -8.67 0.64
CA GLY A 111 -6.67 -9.70 -0.38
C GLY A 111 -7.07 -11.09 0.11
N ILE A 112 -6.63 -11.48 1.32
CA ILE A 112 -7.06 -12.73 1.97
C ILE A 112 -8.57 -12.76 2.16
N CYS A 113 -9.13 -11.70 2.78
CA CYS A 113 -10.57 -11.62 3.04
C CYS A 113 -11.37 -11.72 1.73
N ALA A 114 -10.96 -10.98 0.71
CA ALA A 114 -11.59 -11.01 -0.60
C ALA A 114 -11.52 -12.40 -1.24
N GLY A 115 -10.37 -13.09 -1.19
CA GLY A 115 -10.23 -14.46 -1.67
C GLY A 115 -11.23 -15.41 -1.02
N TYR A 116 -11.32 -15.41 0.32
CA TYR A 116 -12.32 -16.22 1.04
C TYR A 116 -13.76 -15.86 0.69
N MET A 117 -14.07 -14.57 0.56
CA MET A 117 -15.40 -14.09 0.19
C MET A 117 -15.80 -14.46 -1.25
N SER A 118 -14.84 -14.68 -2.14
CA SER A 118 -15.11 -15.16 -3.50
C SER A 118 -15.71 -16.58 -3.51
N HIS A 119 -15.35 -17.42 -2.54
CA HIS A 119 -15.88 -18.78 -2.41
C HIS A 119 -17.26 -18.80 -1.75
N SER A 120 -17.51 -17.96 -0.74
CA SER A 120 -18.83 -17.86 -0.10
C SER A 120 -19.90 -17.21 -1.00
N ALA A 121 -19.48 -16.46 -2.03
CA ALA A 121 -20.38 -15.93 -3.04
C ALA A 121 -21.09 -17.02 -3.86
N LEU A 122 -20.66 -18.29 -3.80
CA LEU A 122 -21.26 -19.44 -4.50
C LEU A 122 -22.53 -19.98 -3.84
N ASP A 123 -22.80 -19.66 -2.57
CA ASP A 123 -23.87 -20.29 -1.78
C ASP A 123 -25.28 -19.72 -2.05
N PHE A 124 -25.42 -18.67 -2.87
CA PHE A 124 -26.71 -18.03 -3.14
C PHE A 124 -26.94 -17.82 -4.65
N ASN A 125 -27.83 -18.65 -5.23
CA ASN A 125 -28.53 -18.61 -6.55
C ASN A 125 -27.92 -17.85 -7.76
N ALA A 126 -28.03 -18.51 -8.92
CA ALA A 126 -27.13 -18.49 -10.08
C ALA A 126 -26.92 -17.20 -10.91
N GLU A 127 -27.59 -16.06 -10.67
CA GLU A 127 -27.46 -14.88 -11.55
C GLU A 127 -26.68 -13.69 -10.96
N GLY A 128 -26.35 -13.68 -9.67
CA GLY A 128 -25.50 -12.66 -9.04
C GLY A 128 -24.21 -13.19 -8.41
N SER A 129 -24.10 -14.52 -8.32
CA SER A 129 -23.01 -15.23 -7.65
C SER A 129 -21.68 -15.13 -8.41
N SER A 130 -21.70 -15.32 -9.73
CA SER A 130 -20.49 -15.31 -10.58
C SER A 130 -19.84 -13.92 -10.64
N VAL A 131 -20.65 -12.87 -10.79
CA VAL A 131 -20.16 -11.48 -10.81
C VAL A 131 -19.57 -11.10 -9.46
N LYS A 132 -20.23 -11.46 -8.34
CA LYS A 132 -19.69 -11.21 -7.00
C LYS A 132 -18.37 -11.96 -6.76
N LYS A 133 -18.29 -13.24 -7.13
CA LYS A 133 -17.05 -14.02 -7.08
C LYS A 133 -15.94 -13.30 -7.84
N MET A 134 -16.19 -12.92 -9.09
CA MET A 134 -15.21 -12.24 -9.93
C MET A 134 -14.78 -10.89 -9.36
N ASN A 135 -15.70 -10.12 -8.77
CA ASN A 135 -15.35 -8.85 -8.13
C ASN A 135 -14.44 -9.06 -6.92
N TYR A 136 -14.68 -10.09 -6.10
CA TYR A 136 -13.81 -10.42 -4.99
C TYR A 136 -12.44 -10.95 -5.44
N LEU A 137 -12.38 -11.76 -6.51
CA LEU A 137 -11.09 -12.20 -7.07
C LEU A 137 -10.26 -11.02 -7.60
N LYS A 138 -10.89 -10.07 -8.29
CA LYS A 138 -10.23 -8.82 -8.74
C LYS A 138 -9.77 -7.95 -7.57
N LEU A 139 -10.58 -7.86 -6.51
CA LEU A 139 -10.19 -7.16 -5.30
C LEU A 139 -8.98 -7.85 -4.63
N ALA A 140 -8.96 -9.18 -4.59
CA ALA A 140 -7.82 -9.94 -4.08
C ALA A 140 -6.56 -9.68 -4.89
N GLU A 141 -6.64 -9.80 -6.22
CA GLU A 141 -5.54 -9.54 -7.14
C GLU A 141 -4.95 -8.14 -6.96
N SER A 142 -5.80 -7.10 -7.07
CA SER A 142 -5.37 -5.71 -6.93
C SER A 142 -4.78 -5.40 -5.54
N SER A 143 -5.31 -6.01 -4.48
CA SER A 143 -4.79 -5.84 -3.13
C SER A 143 -3.42 -6.49 -2.97
N TYR A 144 -3.22 -7.71 -3.48
CA TYR A 144 -1.89 -8.34 -3.44
C TYR A 144 -0.88 -7.58 -4.29
N LEU A 145 -1.27 -7.11 -5.48
CA LEU A 145 -0.41 -6.27 -6.32
C LEU A 145 -0.01 -4.98 -5.61
N ARG A 146 -0.94 -4.30 -4.93
CA ARG A 146 -0.63 -3.10 -4.14
C ARG A 146 0.31 -3.40 -2.97
N ALA A 147 0.15 -4.54 -2.30
CA ALA A 147 1.06 -4.98 -1.25
C ALA A 147 2.48 -5.20 -1.78
N ILE A 148 2.62 -5.79 -2.98
CA ILE A 148 3.91 -6.01 -3.66
C ILE A 148 4.51 -4.70 -4.19
N GLU A 149 3.69 -3.75 -4.62
CA GLU A 149 4.15 -2.42 -5.04
C GLU A 149 4.80 -1.66 -3.87
N ILE A 150 4.17 -1.71 -2.69
CA ILE A 150 4.68 -1.08 -1.46
C ILE A 150 5.92 -1.80 -0.94
N GLU A 151 5.90 -3.14 -0.88
CA GLU A 151 7.04 -3.96 -0.44
C GLU A 151 7.33 -5.05 -1.48
N PRO A 152 8.27 -4.80 -2.42
CA PRO A 152 8.59 -5.73 -3.48
C PRO A 152 9.07 -7.10 -3.02
N ARG A 153 9.60 -7.24 -1.80
CA ARG A 153 10.08 -8.51 -1.25
C ARG A 153 9.06 -9.16 -0.31
N PHE A 154 7.79 -8.76 -0.36
CA PHE A 154 6.76 -9.30 0.53
C PHE A 154 6.35 -10.72 0.14
N SER A 155 7.07 -11.72 0.67
CA SER A 155 6.89 -13.14 0.35
C SER A 155 5.45 -13.62 0.42
N SER A 156 4.71 -13.22 1.47
CA SER A 156 3.32 -13.64 1.66
C SER A 156 2.39 -13.16 0.54
N ALA A 157 2.56 -11.93 0.06
CA ALA A 157 1.77 -11.40 -1.05
C ALA A 157 2.18 -12.02 -2.39
N LEU A 158 3.49 -12.23 -2.63
CA LEU A 158 3.97 -12.94 -3.82
C LEU A 158 3.40 -14.37 -3.90
N TYR A 159 3.42 -15.09 -2.78
CA TYR A 159 2.86 -16.43 -2.71
C TYR A 159 1.34 -16.43 -2.92
N ALA A 160 0.61 -15.57 -2.20
CA ALA A 160 -0.85 -15.50 -2.30
C ALA A 160 -1.32 -15.11 -3.70
N LEU A 161 -0.62 -14.19 -4.38
CA LEU A 161 -0.90 -13.84 -5.77
C LEU A 161 -0.60 -15.01 -6.73
N GLY A 162 0.49 -15.73 -6.50
CA GLY A 162 0.81 -16.95 -7.24
C GLY A 162 -0.28 -18.03 -7.11
N ILE A 163 -0.79 -18.24 -5.88
CA ILE A 163 -1.93 -19.13 -5.63
C ILE A 163 -3.19 -18.65 -6.37
N LEU A 164 -3.52 -17.36 -6.25
CA LEU A 164 -4.70 -16.77 -6.90
C LEU A 164 -4.68 -17.00 -8.41
N TYR A 165 -3.57 -16.66 -9.07
CA TYR A 165 -3.42 -16.88 -10.50
C TYR A 165 -3.48 -18.36 -10.88
N THR A 166 -2.83 -19.23 -10.11
CA THR A 166 -2.73 -20.66 -10.45
C THR A 166 -4.04 -21.42 -10.26
N PHE A 167 -4.79 -21.14 -9.19
CA PHE A 167 -5.91 -21.98 -8.77
C PHE A 167 -7.28 -21.33 -8.95
N GLU A 168 -7.39 -20.01 -8.83
CA GLU A 168 -8.69 -19.33 -8.90
C GLU A 168 -8.97 -18.69 -10.26
N LEU A 169 -7.91 -18.23 -10.94
CA LEU A 169 -8.02 -17.55 -12.24
C LEU A 169 -7.58 -18.42 -13.43
N ASP A 170 -6.89 -19.54 -13.17
CA ASP A 170 -6.31 -20.42 -14.19
C ASP A 170 -5.33 -19.69 -15.14
N GLU A 171 -4.63 -18.68 -14.62
CA GLU A 171 -3.67 -17.83 -15.33
C GLU A 171 -2.23 -18.18 -14.91
N SER A 172 -1.84 -19.45 -15.08
CA SER A 172 -0.54 -19.98 -14.62
C SER A 172 0.67 -19.18 -15.13
N GLU A 173 0.60 -18.62 -16.33
CA GLU A 173 1.65 -17.80 -16.94
C GLU A 173 1.92 -16.51 -16.13
N LYS A 174 0.86 -15.88 -15.59
CA LYS A 174 1.00 -14.69 -14.74
C LYS A 174 1.59 -15.03 -13.37
N ALA A 175 1.38 -16.24 -12.86
CA ALA A 175 1.86 -16.68 -11.56
C ALA A 175 3.39 -16.85 -11.52
N ILE A 176 3.98 -17.36 -12.61
CA ILE A 176 5.41 -17.72 -12.71
C ILE A 176 6.34 -16.62 -12.21
N PRO A 177 6.31 -15.37 -12.71
CA PRO A 177 7.27 -14.34 -12.31
C PRO A 177 7.20 -14.00 -10.80
N TYR A 178 6.02 -14.04 -10.19
CA TYR A 178 5.87 -13.77 -8.75
C TYR A 178 6.39 -14.92 -7.89
N LEU A 179 6.16 -16.17 -8.30
CA LEU A 179 6.65 -17.35 -7.62
C LEU A 179 8.16 -17.54 -7.78
N GLU A 180 8.71 -17.26 -8.96
CA GLU A 180 10.16 -17.21 -9.18
C GLU A 180 10.81 -16.16 -8.28
N LYS A 181 10.26 -14.95 -8.25
CA LYS A 181 10.72 -13.88 -7.36
C LYS A 181 10.67 -14.30 -5.90
N LEU A 182 9.58 -14.93 -5.44
CA LEU A 182 9.47 -15.49 -4.09
C LEU A 182 10.61 -16.49 -3.81
N LEU A 183 10.90 -17.40 -4.74
CA LEU A 183 11.96 -18.40 -4.56
C LEU A 183 13.39 -17.83 -4.62
N THR A 184 13.57 -16.60 -5.09
CA THR A 184 14.84 -15.86 -4.89
C THR A 184 15.02 -15.36 -3.45
N ILE A 185 13.90 -15.11 -2.74
CA ILE A 185 13.89 -14.62 -1.36
C ILE A 185 13.89 -15.80 -0.39
N GLU A 186 13.02 -16.77 -0.62
CA GLU A 186 12.82 -17.95 0.22
C GLU A 186 13.17 -19.23 -0.53
N THR A 187 14.48 -19.45 -0.70
CA THR A 187 15.05 -20.51 -1.54
C THR A 187 14.67 -21.95 -1.16
N LYS A 188 14.07 -22.16 0.01
CA LYS A 188 13.63 -23.46 0.54
C LYS A 188 12.11 -23.55 0.76
N HIS A 189 11.33 -22.61 0.23
CA HIS A 189 9.87 -22.63 0.36
C HIS A 189 9.26 -23.73 -0.53
N THR A 190 9.14 -24.95 0.00
CA THR A 190 8.71 -26.12 -0.80
C THR A 190 7.30 -25.95 -1.37
N ASP A 191 6.39 -25.28 -0.66
CA ASP A 191 5.01 -25.13 -1.14
C ASP A 191 4.96 -24.19 -2.36
N ALA A 192 5.70 -23.08 -2.34
CA ALA A 192 5.91 -22.23 -3.52
C ALA A 192 6.57 -22.99 -4.69
N MET A 193 7.51 -23.90 -4.41
CA MET A 193 8.09 -24.76 -5.47
C MET A 193 7.05 -25.68 -6.10
N PHE A 194 6.14 -26.27 -5.31
CA PHE A 194 5.05 -27.09 -5.85
C PHE A 194 4.12 -26.27 -6.74
N VAL A 195 3.75 -25.07 -6.31
CA VAL A 195 2.88 -24.17 -7.09
C VAL A 195 3.59 -23.77 -8.39
N LEU A 196 4.85 -23.35 -8.33
CA LEU A 196 5.60 -22.97 -9.52
C LEU A 196 5.79 -24.16 -10.48
N ALA A 197 6.07 -25.35 -9.96
CA ALA A 197 6.18 -26.56 -10.79
C ALA A 197 4.86 -26.89 -11.49
N ARG A 198 3.72 -26.68 -10.83
CA ARG A 198 2.40 -26.77 -11.46
C ARG A 198 2.21 -25.72 -12.55
N CYS A 199 2.60 -24.46 -12.31
CA CYS A 199 2.53 -23.43 -13.35
C CYS A 199 3.37 -23.81 -14.57
N TYR A 200 4.58 -24.34 -14.35
CA TYR A 200 5.43 -24.83 -15.42
C TYR A 200 4.82 -26.02 -16.17
N TYR A 201 4.24 -26.97 -15.46
CA TYR A 201 3.52 -28.08 -16.07
C TYR A 201 2.35 -27.60 -16.94
N SER A 202 1.50 -26.72 -16.41
CA SER A 202 0.34 -26.16 -17.13
C SER A 202 0.73 -25.30 -18.34
N THR A 203 1.96 -24.80 -18.38
CA THR A 203 2.51 -24.00 -19.48
C THR A 203 3.49 -24.78 -20.35
N TYR A 204 3.44 -26.11 -20.28
CA TYR A 204 4.24 -27.04 -21.08
C TYR A 204 5.77 -26.92 -20.89
N GLN A 205 6.22 -26.25 -19.82
CA GLN A 205 7.63 -26.14 -19.43
C GLN A 205 8.03 -27.32 -18.53
N PHE A 206 7.86 -28.55 -19.03
CA PHE A 206 7.97 -29.77 -18.23
C PHE A 206 9.34 -29.96 -17.57
N ASP A 207 10.44 -29.63 -18.26
CA ASP A 207 11.79 -29.73 -17.70
C ASP A 207 11.96 -28.89 -16.43
N LYS A 208 11.46 -27.65 -16.44
CA LYS A 208 11.52 -26.77 -15.28
C LYS A 208 10.65 -27.27 -14.12
N ALA A 209 9.52 -27.91 -14.43
CA ALA A 209 8.69 -28.55 -13.41
C ALA A 209 9.44 -29.71 -12.76
N VAL A 210 10.08 -30.57 -13.56
CA VAL A 210 10.93 -31.69 -13.12
C VAL A 210 12.07 -31.21 -12.22
N ASP A 211 12.79 -30.16 -12.61
CA ASP A 211 13.88 -29.55 -11.83
C ASP A 211 13.42 -29.11 -10.43
N LEU A 212 12.23 -28.50 -10.35
CA LEU A 212 11.64 -28.08 -9.07
C LEU A 212 11.25 -29.28 -8.20
N TYR A 213 10.70 -30.34 -8.77
CA TYR A 213 10.40 -31.56 -8.02
C TYR A 213 11.67 -32.22 -7.48
N ASP A 214 12.74 -32.26 -8.27
CA ASP A 214 14.05 -32.75 -7.82
C ASP A 214 14.62 -31.90 -6.68
N LYS A 215 14.49 -30.58 -6.79
CA LYS A 215 14.87 -29.67 -5.70
C LYS A 215 14.06 -29.95 -4.44
N ILE A 216 12.74 -30.13 -4.53
CA ILE A 216 11.88 -30.48 -3.39
C ILE A 216 12.36 -31.79 -2.75
N LEU A 217 12.59 -32.84 -3.54
CA LEU A 217 13.05 -34.16 -3.06
C LEU A 217 14.40 -34.08 -2.34
N SER A 218 15.29 -33.20 -2.78
CA SER A 218 16.60 -33.00 -2.16
C SER A 218 16.56 -32.26 -0.80
N ILE A 219 15.54 -31.41 -0.56
CA ILE A 219 15.50 -30.55 0.64
C ILE A 219 14.42 -30.95 1.66
N THR A 220 13.36 -31.63 1.25
CA THR A 220 12.23 -31.94 2.14
C THR A 220 12.51 -33.17 2.99
N LYS A 221 12.10 -33.12 4.27
CA LYS A 221 12.09 -34.27 5.18
C LYS A 221 10.70 -34.91 5.31
N SER A 222 9.66 -34.26 4.79
CA SER A 222 8.27 -34.77 4.88
C SER A 222 8.07 -35.90 3.89
N ALA A 223 7.69 -37.09 4.39
CA ALA A 223 7.37 -38.24 3.55
C ALA A 223 6.23 -37.93 2.57
N GLN A 224 5.21 -37.20 3.02
CA GLN A 224 4.11 -36.77 2.16
C GLN A 224 4.60 -35.92 0.99
N LYS A 225 5.39 -34.87 1.27
CA LYS A 225 5.95 -34.00 0.22
C LYS A 225 6.87 -34.75 -0.73
N LYS A 226 7.57 -35.81 -0.27
CA LYS A 226 8.36 -36.66 -1.16
C LYS A 226 7.47 -37.45 -2.12
N ALA A 227 6.45 -38.13 -1.59
CA ALA A 227 5.50 -38.88 -2.41
C ALA A 227 4.78 -37.99 -3.44
N ASP A 228 4.35 -36.79 -3.02
CA ASP A 228 3.71 -35.81 -3.90
C ASP A 228 4.66 -35.33 -5.00
N ALA A 229 5.93 -35.05 -4.66
CA ALA A 229 6.93 -34.62 -5.63
C ALA A 229 7.30 -35.75 -6.61
N GLU A 230 7.45 -37.00 -6.14
CA GLU A 230 7.71 -38.17 -7.01
C GLU A 230 6.56 -38.40 -7.99
N THR A 231 5.32 -38.33 -7.51
CA THR A 231 4.12 -38.52 -8.33
C THR A 231 4.01 -37.43 -9.40
N ASN A 232 4.15 -36.16 -9.01
CA ASN A 232 4.05 -35.05 -9.95
C ASN A 232 5.24 -34.99 -10.92
N LYS A 233 6.45 -35.35 -10.46
CA LYS A 233 7.63 -35.49 -11.33
C LYS A 233 7.41 -36.53 -12.40
N LYS A 234 6.87 -37.70 -12.04
CA LYS A 234 6.54 -38.74 -13.02
C LYS A 234 5.54 -38.22 -14.06
N ALA A 235 4.47 -37.55 -13.63
CA ALA A 235 3.50 -36.96 -14.55
C ALA A 235 4.16 -35.95 -15.51
N ALA A 236 5.07 -35.11 -15.03
CA ALA A 236 5.82 -34.15 -15.86
C ALA A 236 6.73 -34.85 -16.89
N LEU A 237 7.42 -35.92 -16.49
CA LEU A 237 8.26 -36.71 -17.41
C LEU A 237 7.43 -37.43 -18.49
N ASP A 238 6.31 -38.04 -18.10
CA ASP A 238 5.41 -38.72 -19.04
C ASP A 238 4.82 -37.72 -20.05
N ALA A 239 4.48 -36.50 -19.59
CA ALA A 239 4.00 -35.41 -20.44
C ALA A 239 5.09 -34.89 -21.39
N ALA A 240 6.33 -34.72 -20.91
CA ALA A 240 7.45 -34.30 -21.74
C ALA A 240 7.71 -35.29 -22.90
N TYR A 241 7.77 -36.59 -22.58
CA TYR A 241 7.97 -37.64 -23.59
C TYR A 241 6.85 -37.69 -24.62
N SER A 242 5.61 -37.44 -24.20
CA SER A 242 4.44 -37.41 -25.10
C SER A 242 4.39 -36.17 -25.99
N TYR A 243 5.01 -35.06 -25.58
CA TYR A 243 5.02 -33.80 -26.33
C TYR A 243 6.09 -33.78 -27.43
N GLU A 244 7.15 -34.57 -27.27
CA GLU A 244 8.26 -34.67 -28.24
C GLU A 244 7.96 -35.60 -29.43
N GLN A 245 6.87 -36.39 -29.39
CA GLN A 245 6.43 -37.30 -30.46
C GLN A 245 5.34 -36.70 -31.34
#